data_AF-A0A922NF34-F1
#
_entry.id   AF-A0A922NF34-F1
#
_cell.length_a   1.000
_cell.length_b   1.000
_cell.length_c   1.000
_cell.angle_alpha   90.00
_cell.angle_beta   90.00
_cell.angle_gamma   90.00
#
_symmetry.space_group_name_H-M   'P 1'
#
loop_
_entity.id
_entity.type
_entity.pdbx_description
1 polymer ?
#
loop_
_entity_poly.entity_id
_entity_poly.type
_entity_poly.pdbx_seq_one_letter_code
_entity_poly.pdbx_strand_id
1 'polypeptide(L)'
;MVREVVECWYMVAKAHEKTPHAHDLSEVSQFIHGDSFGVGIDPTQVLRCLHISFRLAELVPPATEVEKCSTKQIKTVAEQQELITKPLLAIKNKRGFKLTISFAQTRIRLNLWQHVIDTFGEPVKAFLNEGGTVEASFEYQYFGEVDRKAVYDFSGALEDPERDWKNEAKTWLDKQNDIEPCHRAYRDEHLPTFNPEDWRYYTEDEYDSEQNIANHDWDETPEEDHSQLPTL
;
A
#
# COMPACT_ATOMS: atom_id res chain seq x y z
N MET A 1 -10.63 -20.28 32.13
CA MET A 1 -9.38 -19.67 32.64
C MET A 1 -8.40 -19.30 31.53
N VAL A 2 -7.72 -20.25 30.85
CA VAL A 2 -6.70 -19.89 29.83
C VAL A 2 -7.26 -19.04 28.68
N ARG A 3 -8.46 -19.38 28.18
CA ARG A 3 -9.16 -18.58 27.16
C ARG A 3 -9.47 -17.16 27.59
N GLU A 4 -9.97 -16.98 28.81
CA GLU A 4 -10.32 -15.67 29.36
C GLU A 4 -9.08 -14.78 29.49
N VAL A 5 -7.94 -15.37 29.87
CA VAL A 5 -6.65 -14.64 29.95
C VAL A 5 -6.21 -14.16 28.56
N VAL A 6 -6.30 -15.01 27.54
CA VAL A 6 -5.93 -14.64 26.17
C VAL A 6 -6.89 -13.60 25.58
N GLU A 7 -8.20 -13.75 25.80
CA GLU A 7 -9.19 -12.75 25.41
C GLU A 7 -8.94 -11.40 26.11
N CYS A 8 -8.62 -11.43 27.41
CA CYS A 8 -8.26 -10.24 28.18
C CYS A 8 -7.01 -9.58 27.61
N TRP A 9 -5.98 -10.35 27.26
CA TRP A 9 -4.78 -9.82 26.62
C TRP A 9 -5.10 -9.07 25.32
N TYR A 10 -5.90 -9.65 24.43
CA TYR A 10 -6.28 -8.97 23.17
C TYR A 10 -7.14 -7.71 23.39
N MET A 11 -7.99 -7.71 24.42
CA MET A 11 -8.76 -6.52 24.79
C MET A 11 -7.84 -5.40 25.32
N VAL A 12 -6.90 -5.73 26.18
CA VAL A 12 -5.92 -4.79 26.75
C VAL A 12 -4.97 -4.28 25.67
N ALA A 13 -4.48 -5.17 24.80
CA ALA A 13 -3.62 -4.84 23.66
C ALA A 13 -4.29 -3.79 22.77
N LYS A 14 -5.56 -4.00 22.41
CA LYS A 14 -6.37 -3.01 21.68
C LYS A 14 -6.47 -1.67 22.43
N ALA A 15 -6.78 -1.70 23.72
CA ALA A 15 -6.99 -0.50 24.53
C ALA A 15 -5.72 0.37 24.68
N HIS A 16 -4.55 -0.24 24.57
CA HIS A 16 -3.26 0.44 24.63
C HIS A 16 -2.61 0.66 23.26
N GLU A 17 -3.37 0.49 22.16
CA GLU A 17 -2.87 0.62 20.79
C GLU A 17 -1.66 -0.30 20.49
N LYS A 18 -1.49 -1.36 21.28
CA LYS A 18 -0.52 -2.43 21.02
C LYS A 18 -1.16 -3.43 20.06
N THR A 19 -1.38 -2.98 18.84
CA THR A 19 -1.99 -3.78 17.77
C THR A 19 -1.01 -4.86 17.33
N PRO A 20 -1.46 -6.12 17.15
CA PRO A 20 -0.73 -7.07 16.33
C PRO A 20 -0.48 -6.42 14.96
N HIS A 21 0.78 -6.35 14.56
CA HIS A 21 1.21 -5.60 13.38
C HIS A 21 1.84 -6.59 12.39
N ALA A 22 1.17 -6.78 11.25
CA ALA A 22 1.72 -7.47 10.10
C ALA A 22 2.45 -6.44 9.22
N HIS A 23 3.76 -6.60 9.04
CA HIS A 23 4.59 -5.71 8.21
C HIS A 23 4.67 -6.15 6.75
N ASP A 24 4.16 -7.35 6.46
CA ASP A 24 4.07 -7.95 5.14
C ASP A 24 2.74 -8.73 5.06
N LEU A 25 2.14 -8.76 3.88
CA LEU A 25 0.88 -9.46 3.61
C LEU A 25 0.96 -10.96 3.93
N SER A 26 2.14 -11.57 3.83
CA SER A 26 2.40 -12.96 4.18
C SER A 26 2.26 -13.24 5.69
N GLU A 27 2.39 -12.24 6.55
CA GLU A 27 2.24 -12.37 8.00
C GLU A 27 0.77 -12.35 8.44
N VAL A 28 -0.14 -11.79 7.63
CA VAL A 28 -1.58 -11.70 7.93
C VAL A 28 -2.15 -13.08 8.28
N SER A 29 -1.81 -14.09 7.49
CA SER A 29 -2.23 -15.48 7.73
C SER A 29 -1.65 -16.05 9.03
N GLN A 30 -0.39 -15.73 9.36
CA GLN A 30 0.24 -16.17 10.61
C GLN A 30 -0.42 -15.53 11.83
N PHE A 31 -0.78 -14.25 11.80
CA PHE A 31 -1.48 -13.61 12.92
C PHE A 31 -2.89 -14.16 13.14
N ILE A 32 -3.57 -14.52 12.06
CA ILE A 32 -4.97 -14.97 12.13
C ILE A 32 -5.09 -16.47 12.48
N HIS A 33 -4.15 -17.30 12.01
CA HIS A 33 -4.18 -18.75 12.24
C HIS A 33 -3.14 -19.25 13.24
N GLY A 34 -2.12 -18.45 13.56
CA GLY A 34 -1.05 -18.81 14.47
C GLY A 34 -1.47 -18.66 15.93
N ASP A 35 -1.43 -19.77 16.67
CA ASP A 35 -1.60 -19.76 18.12
C ASP A 35 -0.34 -19.19 18.80
N SER A 36 -0.29 -17.86 18.87
CA SER A 36 0.83 -17.11 19.44
C SER A 36 1.10 -17.41 20.92
N PHE A 37 0.12 -18.01 21.61
CA PHE A 37 0.23 -18.38 23.03
C PHE A 37 0.54 -19.87 23.23
N GLY A 38 0.41 -20.71 22.19
CA GLY A 38 0.68 -22.15 22.26
C GLY A 38 -0.28 -22.90 23.20
N VAL A 39 -1.52 -22.44 23.33
CA VAL A 39 -2.53 -22.93 24.29
C VAL A 39 -3.75 -23.58 23.63
N GLY A 40 -3.70 -23.82 22.32
CA GLY A 40 -4.78 -24.40 21.53
C GLY A 40 -5.95 -23.45 21.30
N ILE A 41 -5.74 -22.14 21.36
CA ILE A 41 -6.79 -21.14 21.10
C ILE A 41 -6.71 -20.68 19.65
N ASP A 42 -7.85 -20.78 18.97
CA ASP A 42 -8.07 -20.24 17.63
C ASP A 42 -8.11 -18.69 17.67
N PRO A 43 -7.10 -17.98 17.11
CA PRO A 43 -7.02 -16.52 17.20
C PRO A 43 -8.22 -15.81 16.56
N THR A 44 -8.85 -16.40 15.53
CA THR A 44 -10.02 -15.84 14.84
C THR A 44 -11.21 -15.56 15.78
N GLN A 45 -11.24 -16.19 16.95
CA GLN A 45 -12.30 -16.04 17.95
C GLN A 45 -12.03 -14.92 18.96
N VAL A 46 -10.75 -14.64 19.22
CA VAL A 46 -10.28 -13.82 20.35
C VAL A 46 -9.61 -12.52 19.92
N LEU A 47 -9.14 -12.43 18.67
CA LEU A 47 -8.54 -11.22 18.09
C LEU A 47 -9.54 -10.05 18.16
N ARG A 48 -9.04 -8.86 18.47
CA ARG A 48 -9.84 -7.62 18.60
C ARG A 48 -9.31 -6.44 17.80
N CYS A 49 -8.08 -6.54 17.33
CA CYS A 49 -7.49 -5.56 16.45
C CYS A 49 -6.40 -6.21 15.60
N LEU A 50 -6.14 -5.63 14.44
CA LEU A 50 -5.05 -6.01 13.54
C LEU A 50 -4.63 -4.77 12.75
N HIS A 51 -3.33 -4.51 12.70
CA HIS A 51 -2.73 -3.53 11.80
C HIS A 51 -1.97 -4.27 10.71
N ILE A 52 -2.33 -4.00 9.46
CA ILE A 52 -1.64 -4.50 8.28
C ILE A 52 -0.92 -3.31 7.65
N SER A 53 0.41 -3.37 7.62
CA SER A 53 1.26 -2.43 6.90
C SER A 53 1.99 -3.18 5.80
N PHE A 54 2.01 -2.62 4.59
CA PHE A 54 2.66 -3.26 3.45
C PHE A 54 3.10 -2.24 2.41
N ARG A 55 4.04 -2.63 1.54
CA ARG A 55 4.38 -1.83 0.35
C ARG A 55 3.43 -2.19 -0.77
N LEU A 56 2.92 -1.21 -1.52
CA LEU A 56 1.95 -1.51 -2.58
C LEU A 56 2.52 -2.46 -3.65
N ALA A 57 3.83 -2.46 -3.85
CA ALA A 57 4.53 -3.41 -4.71
C ALA A 57 4.29 -4.89 -4.36
N GLU A 58 3.89 -5.20 -3.12
CA GLU A 58 3.59 -6.56 -2.67
C GLU A 58 2.23 -7.07 -3.18
N LEU A 59 1.32 -6.16 -3.60
CA LEU A 59 0.01 -6.48 -4.19
C LEU A 59 -0.01 -6.48 -5.73
N VAL A 60 1.03 -5.95 -6.36
CA VAL A 60 1.04 -5.66 -7.80
C VAL A 60 2.05 -6.58 -8.47
N PRO A 61 1.70 -7.23 -9.61
CA PRO A 61 2.64 -8.08 -10.31
C PRO A 61 3.78 -7.21 -10.91
N PRO A 62 5.04 -7.68 -10.88
CA PRO A 62 6.15 -6.94 -11.47
C PRO A 62 5.97 -6.81 -12.99
N ALA A 63 6.42 -5.67 -13.56
CA ALA A 63 6.31 -5.36 -14.99
C ALA A 63 7.04 -6.33 -15.92
N THR A 64 8.03 -7.06 -15.39
CA THR A 64 8.84 -8.00 -16.15
C THR A 64 8.82 -9.36 -15.47
N GLU A 65 8.44 -10.41 -16.21
CA GLU A 65 8.63 -11.83 -15.84
C GLU A 65 10.11 -12.22 -15.62
N VAL A 66 11.04 -11.27 -15.83
CA VAL A 66 12.49 -11.47 -15.89
C VAL A 66 13.15 -10.97 -14.62
N GLU A 67 12.80 -11.55 -13.48
CA GLU A 67 13.76 -11.80 -12.41
C GLU A 67 13.21 -12.94 -11.54
N LYS A 68 13.24 -14.15 -12.12
CA LYS A 68 13.26 -15.41 -11.37
C LYS A 68 14.58 -15.50 -10.57
N CYS A 69 14.84 -14.56 -9.67
CA CYS A 69 15.97 -14.63 -8.75
C CYS A 69 15.48 -15.09 -7.38
N SER A 70 15.59 -16.40 -7.21
CA SER A 70 15.73 -17.14 -5.96
C SER A 70 14.62 -17.01 -4.90
N THR A 71 13.90 -18.11 -4.74
CA THR A 71 13.29 -18.58 -3.48
C THR A 71 12.23 -17.72 -2.81
N LYS A 72 11.02 -17.69 -3.40
CA LYS A 72 9.72 -18.02 -2.80
C LYS A 72 8.67 -17.84 -3.91
N GLN A 73 7.73 -18.78 -4.04
CA GLN A 73 6.79 -18.86 -5.17
C GLN A 73 6.15 -17.49 -5.49
N ILE A 74 6.29 -17.02 -6.73
CA ILE A 74 5.51 -15.89 -7.24
C ILE A 74 4.06 -16.37 -7.24
N LYS A 75 3.31 -15.98 -6.21
CA LYS A 75 1.87 -16.18 -6.17
C LYS A 75 1.25 -15.19 -7.14
N THR A 76 0.33 -15.63 -7.96
CA THR A 76 -0.48 -14.75 -8.81
C THR A 76 -1.19 -13.71 -7.94
N VAL A 77 -1.55 -12.56 -8.51
CA VAL A 77 -2.32 -11.51 -7.81
C VAL A 77 -3.57 -12.10 -7.16
N ALA A 78 -4.26 -13.00 -7.85
CA ALA A 78 -5.44 -13.69 -7.32
C ALA A 78 -5.11 -14.58 -6.11
N GLU A 79 -4.01 -15.33 -6.14
CA GLU A 79 -3.55 -16.13 -5.00
C GLU A 79 -3.12 -15.27 -3.81
N GLN A 80 -2.48 -14.12 -4.07
CA GLN A 80 -2.13 -13.16 -3.02
C GLN A 80 -3.38 -12.56 -2.38
N GLN A 81 -4.35 -12.12 -3.19
CA GLN A 81 -5.65 -11.65 -2.72
C GLN A 81 -6.34 -12.73 -1.86
N GLU A 82 -6.38 -13.97 -2.33
CA GLU A 82 -7.00 -15.07 -1.60
C GLU A 82 -6.37 -15.30 -0.22
N LEU A 83 -5.05 -15.19 -0.12
CA LEU A 83 -4.30 -15.36 1.13
C LEU A 83 -4.51 -14.25 2.15
N ILE A 84 -4.99 -13.09 1.72
CA ILE A 84 -5.27 -11.95 2.61
C ILE A 84 -6.76 -11.95 2.95
N THR A 85 -7.60 -12.04 1.93
CA THR A 85 -9.06 -11.95 2.04
C THR A 85 -9.64 -13.10 2.84
N LYS A 86 -9.24 -14.36 2.57
CA LYS A 86 -9.82 -15.51 3.28
C LYS A 86 -9.53 -15.48 4.79
N PRO A 87 -8.30 -15.26 5.26
CA PRO A 87 -8.05 -15.13 6.69
C PRO A 87 -8.84 -13.99 7.35
N LEU A 88 -8.90 -12.81 6.72
CA LEU A 88 -9.62 -11.66 7.29
C LEU A 88 -11.11 -11.94 7.46
N LEU A 89 -11.73 -12.60 6.47
CA LEU A 89 -13.13 -13.00 6.54
C LEU A 89 -13.40 -14.08 7.59
N ALA A 90 -12.40 -14.90 7.95
CA ALA A 90 -12.52 -15.95 8.95
C ALA A 90 -12.64 -15.41 10.39
N ILE A 91 -12.33 -14.13 10.64
CA ILE A 91 -12.46 -13.50 11.96
C ILE A 91 -13.94 -13.44 12.37
N LYS A 92 -14.28 -14.08 13.49
CA LYS A 92 -15.68 -14.29 13.91
C LYS A 92 -16.28 -13.14 14.69
N ASN A 93 -15.47 -12.40 15.45
CA ASN A 93 -15.93 -11.28 16.28
C ASN A 93 -15.48 -9.95 15.69
N LYS A 94 -16.23 -9.43 14.72
CA LYS A 94 -15.93 -8.15 14.08
C LYS A 94 -16.54 -6.95 14.83
N ARG A 95 -17.58 -7.16 15.66
CA ARG A 95 -18.17 -6.08 16.47
C ARG A 95 -17.13 -5.49 17.42
N GLY A 96 -16.89 -4.18 17.30
CA GLY A 96 -15.88 -3.48 18.07
C GLY A 96 -14.45 -3.93 17.74
N PHE A 97 -14.23 -4.64 16.63
CA PHE A 97 -12.89 -4.94 16.13
C PHE A 97 -12.31 -3.69 15.45
N LYS A 98 -11.00 -3.43 15.60
CA LYS A 98 -10.30 -2.36 14.87
C LYS A 98 -9.34 -2.95 13.83
N LEU A 99 -9.64 -2.77 12.55
CA LEU A 99 -8.75 -3.11 11.45
C LEU A 99 -8.08 -1.84 10.93
N THR A 100 -6.75 -1.80 10.94
CA THR A 100 -5.97 -0.70 10.36
C THR A 100 -5.19 -1.21 9.16
N ILE A 101 -5.28 -0.52 8.03
CA ILE A 101 -4.61 -0.86 6.78
C ILE A 101 -3.75 0.34 6.37
N SER A 102 -2.43 0.21 6.41
CA SER A 102 -1.51 1.23 5.91
C SER A 102 -0.75 0.67 4.72
N PHE A 103 -0.67 1.43 3.63
CA PHE A 103 0.15 1.05 2.49
C PHE A 103 1.07 2.17 2.07
N ALA A 104 2.26 1.81 1.58
CA ALA A 104 3.27 2.78 1.20
C ALA A 104 3.72 2.66 -0.25
N GLN A 105 4.08 3.80 -0.84
CA GLN A 105 4.79 3.92 -2.11
C GLN A 105 5.72 5.12 -2.08
N THR A 106 6.91 4.95 -2.67
CA THR A 106 7.82 6.08 -2.94
C THR A 106 7.39 6.79 -4.22
N ARG A 107 7.42 6.13 -5.38
CA ARG A 107 6.85 6.66 -6.63
C ARG A 107 5.34 6.44 -6.65
N ILE A 108 4.58 7.53 -6.58
CA ILE A 108 3.15 7.48 -6.26
C ILE A 108 2.36 7.24 -7.54
N ARG A 109 1.80 6.03 -7.67
CA ARG A 109 0.99 5.62 -8.82
C ARG A 109 -0.44 5.32 -8.40
N LEU A 110 -1.34 6.27 -8.66
CA LEU A 110 -2.72 6.18 -8.20
C LEU A 110 -3.51 5.05 -8.89
N ASN A 111 -3.14 4.64 -10.10
CA ASN A 111 -3.77 3.51 -10.77
C ASN A 111 -3.55 2.19 -10.00
N LEU A 112 -2.42 2.04 -9.30
CA LEU A 112 -2.11 0.84 -8.52
C LEU A 112 -2.93 0.74 -7.23
N TRP A 113 -3.47 1.86 -6.72
CA TRP A 113 -4.26 1.88 -5.48
C TRP A 113 -5.58 1.11 -5.63
N GLN A 114 -6.04 0.91 -6.87
CA GLN A 114 -7.19 0.04 -7.16
C GLN A 114 -6.96 -1.39 -6.65
N HIS A 115 -5.72 -1.90 -6.68
CA HIS A 115 -5.42 -3.22 -6.13
C HIS A 115 -5.66 -3.31 -4.62
N VAL A 116 -5.51 -2.20 -3.88
CA VAL A 116 -5.85 -2.14 -2.44
C VAL A 116 -7.36 -2.27 -2.27
N ILE A 117 -8.13 -1.51 -3.06
CA ILE A 117 -9.59 -1.55 -3.05
C ILE A 117 -10.09 -2.97 -3.38
N ASP A 118 -9.55 -3.58 -4.43
CA ASP A 118 -9.97 -4.91 -4.88
C ASP A 118 -9.62 -6.00 -3.85
N THR A 119 -8.48 -5.86 -3.17
CA THR A 119 -8.02 -6.83 -2.16
C THR A 119 -8.81 -6.71 -0.86
N PHE A 120 -9.00 -5.49 -0.36
CA PHE A 120 -9.56 -5.25 0.97
C PHE A 120 -11.05 -4.90 0.97
N GLY A 121 -11.65 -4.59 -0.17
CA GLY A 121 -13.04 -4.12 -0.25
C GLY A 121 -14.07 -5.09 0.35
N GLU A 122 -13.96 -6.39 0.04
CA GLU A 122 -14.86 -7.39 0.64
C GLU A 122 -14.63 -7.55 2.16
N PRO A 123 -13.41 -7.75 2.67
CA PRO A 123 -13.13 -7.73 4.11
C PRO A 123 -13.67 -6.48 4.80
N VAL A 124 -13.39 -5.29 4.28
CA VAL A 124 -13.80 -4.01 4.86
C VAL A 124 -15.32 -3.94 5.00
N LYS A 125 -16.06 -4.27 3.93
CA LYS A 125 -17.53 -4.33 3.98
C LYS A 125 -18.02 -5.31 5.06
N ALA A 126 -17.40 -6.48 5.19
CA ALA A 126 -17.77 -7.44 6.23
C ALA A 126 -17.51 -6.90 7.65
N PHE A 127 -16.37 -6.24 7.89
CA PHE A 127 -16.04 -5.63 9.18
C PHE A 127 -17.04 -4.53 9.55
N LEU A 128 -17.31 -3.61 8.64
CA LEU A 128 -18.22 -2.49 8.90
C LEU A 128 -19.66 -2.97 9.15
N ASN A 129 -20.16 -3.91 8.33
CA ASN A 129 -21.51 -4.47 8.48
C ASN A 129 -21.74 -5.18 9.83
N GLU A 130 -20.69 -5.75 10.41
CA GLU A 130 -20.75 -6.44 11.70
C GLU A 130 -20.42 -5.51 12.90
N GLY A 131 -20.23 -4.20 12.65
CA GLY A 131 -19.97 -3.18 13.68
C GLY A 131 -18.51 -3.07 14.11
N GLY A 132 -17.58 -3.47 13.25
CA GLY A 132 -16.16 -3.16 13.37
C GLY A 132 -15.83 -1.75 12.88
N THR A 133 -14.59 -1.35 13.09
CA THR A 133 -14.02 -0.08 12.60
C THR A 133 -12.86 -0.40 11.68
N VAL A 134 -12.83 0.26 10.53
CA VAL A 134 -11.75 0.17 9.56
C VAL A 134 -11.13 1.56 9.42
N GLU A 135 -9.81 1.63 9.52
CA GLU A 135 -9.02 2.81 9.18
C GLU A 135 -8.05 2.41 8.07
N ALA A 136 -7.98 3.19 7.00
CA ALA A 136 -7.01 2.96 5.93
C ALA A 136 -6.24 4.23 5.60
N SER A 137 -4.95 4.08 5.32
CA SER A 137 -4.10 5.21 4.98
C SER A 137 -3.03 4.85 3.97
N PHE A 138 -2.70 5.83 3.13
CA PHE A 138 -1.48 5.83 2.34
C PHE A 138 -0.39 6.60 3.10
N GLU A 139 0.80 6.01 3.20
CA GLU A 139 1.99 6.62 3.77
C GLU A 139 3.04 6.84 2.68
N TYR A 140 3.40 8.09 2.43
CA TYR A 140 4.62 8.39 1.70
C TYR A 140 5.81 8.23 2.64
N GLN A 141 6.75 7.36 2.28
CA GLN A 141 7.99 7.15 3.01
C GLN A 141 9.17 7.42 2.08
N TYR A 142 9.93 8.45 2.42
CA TYR A 142 11.26 8.71 1.85
C TYR A 142 12.31 7.90 2.61
N PHE A 143 13.29 7.33 1.91
CA PHE A 143 14.33 6.52 2.55
C PHE A 143 15.07 7.33 3.63
N GLY A 144 15.30 6.72 4.79
CA GLY A 144 16.17 7.26 5.83
C GLY A 144 15.57 8.33 6.76
N GLU A 145 14.47 8.99 6.38
CA GLU A 145 13.83 10.01 7.22
C GLU A 145 12.55 9.47 7.88
N VAL A 146 12.64 9.20 9.18
CA VAL A 146 11.51 8.71 10.00
C VAL A 146 10.43 9.79 10.19
N ASP A 147 10.79 11.08 10.03
CA ASP A 147 9.96 12.22 10.44
C ASP A 147 9.18 12.89 9.30
N ARG A 148 9.45 12.59 8.02
CA ARG A 148 8.68 13.12 6.88
C ARG A 148 7.65 12.12 6.38
N LYS A 149 6.55 11.98 7.11
CA LYS A 149 5.42 11.15 6.70
C LYS A 149 4.25 12.03 6.24
N ALA A 150 4.08 12.15 4.93
CA ALA A 150 2.81 12.60 4.39
C ALA A 150 1.82 11.43 4.41
N VAL A 151 0.71 11.59 5.15
CA VAL A 151 -0.31 10.56 5.32
C VAL A 151 -1.61 11.01 4.68
N TYR A 152 -2.18 10.16 3.83
CA TYR A 152 -3.49 10.36 3.22
C TYR A 152 -4.49 9.36 3.78
N ASP A 153 -5.65 9.85 4.23
CA ASP A 153 -6.75 8.99 4.65
C ASP A 153 -7.39 8.34 3.41
N PHE A 154 -7.28 7.02 3.35
CA PHE A 154 -7.81 6.17 2.27
C PHE A 154 -9.06 5.40 2.70
N SER A 155 -9.56 5.59 3.93
CA SER A 155 -10.69 4.85 4.48
C SER A 155 -11.93 4.98 3.61
N GLY A 156 -12.22 6.21 3.15
CA GLY A 156 -13.38 6.49 2.30
C GLY A 156 -13.37 5.75 0.95
N ALA A 157 -12.19 5.46 0.39
CA ALA A 157 -12.08 4.73 -0.88
C ALA A 157 -12.32 3.23 -0.73
N LEU A 158 -12.03 2.66 0.45
CA LEU A 158 -12.36 1.26 0.76
C LEU A 158 -13.83 1.07 1.10
N GLU A 159 -14.43 2.07 1.75
CA GLU A 159 -15.86 2.09 2.09
C GLU A 159 -16.74 2.26 0.85
N ASP A 160 -16.37 3.20 -0.03
CA ASP A 160 -17.07 3.52 -1.28
C ASP A 160 -16.08 3.56 -2.46
N PRO A 161 -15.88 2.42 -3.15
CA PRO A 161 -14.99 2.32 -4.31
C PRO A 161 -15.36 3.21 -5.50
N GLU A 162 -16.64 3.60 -5.62
CA GLU A 162 -17.14 4.43 -6.73
C GLU A 162 -16.93 5.93 -6.49
N ARG A 163 -16.57 6.30 -5.26
CA ARG A 163 -16.19 7.67 -4.90
C ARG A 163 -15.03 8.16 -5.77
N ASP A 164 -14.97 9.46 -5.99
CA ASP A 164 -13.90 10.11 -6.76
C ASP A 164 -12.56 10.21 -6.00
N TRP A 165 -12.14 9.09 -5.39
CA TRP A 165 -10.94 9.00 -4.56
C TRP A 165 -9.66 9.35 -5.33
N LYS A 166 -9.63 9.13 -6.66
CA LYS A 166 -8.48 9.48 -7.50
C LYS A 166 -8.26 10.98 -7.55
N ASN A 167 -9.30 11.77 -7.82
CA ASN A 167 -9.16 13.23 -7.86
C ASN A 167 -8.95 13.81 -6.46
N GLU A 168 -9.53 13.20 -5.43
CA GLU A 168 -9.25 13.56 -4.04
C GLU A 168 -7.78 13.33 -3.67
N ALA A 169 -7.22 12.17 -4.02
CA ALA A 169 -5.82 11.85 -3.81
C ALA A 169 -4.90 12.79 -4.61
N LYS A 170 -5.21 13.10 -5.87
CA LYS A 170 -4.47 14.10 -6.66
C LYS A 170 -4.48 15.47 -5.99
N THR A 171 -5.65 15.93 -5.58
CA THR A 171 -5.81 17.22 -4.88
C THR A 171 -5.04 17.25 -3.57
N TRP A 172 -4.99 16.13 -2.84
CA TRP A 172 -4.19 16.01 -1.62
C TRP A 172 -2.70 16.07 -1.95
N LEU A 173 -2.23 15.29 -2.94
CA LEU A 173 -0.84 15.26 -3.40
C LEU A 173 -0.36 16.65 -3.81
N ASP A 174 -1.16 17.39 -4.58
CA ASP A 174 -0.82 18.73 -5.07
C ASP A 174 -0.60 19.75 -3.94
N LYS A 175 -1.19 19.51 -2.76
CA LYS A 175 -1.04 20.36 -1.57
C LYS A 175 0.08 19.94 -0.63
N GLN A 176 0.65 18.74 -0.79
CA GLN A 176 1.74 18.30 0.08
C GLN A 176 3.05 18.95 -0.37
N ASN A 177 3.80 19.57 0.54
CA ASN A 177 5.15 20.04 0.23
C ASN A 177 6.23 19.01 0.62
N ASP A 178 5.87 18.05 1.47
CA ASP A 178 6.80 17.04 1.99
C ASP A 178 7.01 15.86 1.03
N ILE A 179 6.28 15.82 -0.09
CA ILE A 179 6.41 14.80 -1.14
C ILE A 179 7.24 15.38 -2.28
N GLU A 180 8.38 14.77 -2.55
CA GLU A 180 9.26 15.20 -3.64
C GLU A 180 8.55 15.23 -5.01
N PRO A 181 8.77 16.28 -5.83
CA PRO A 181 8.12 16.40 -7.14
C PRO A 181 8.35 15.20 -8.05
N CYS A 182 9.56 14.62 -8.05
CA CYS A 182 9.91 13.46 -8.85
C CYS A 182 9.05 12.23 -8.51
N HIS A 183 8.67 12.05 -7.25
CA HIS A 183 7.81 10.96 -6.79
C HIS A 183 6.33 11.19 -7.10
N ARG A 184 5.89 12.45 -7.10
CA ARG A 184 4.52 12.86 -7.45
C ARG A 184 4.25 12.85 -8.95
N ALA A 185 5.28 12.92 -9.79
CA ALA A 185 5.16 12.94 -11.25
C ALA A 185 4.48 11.68 -11.81
N TYR A 186 4.54 10.58 -11.08
CA TYR A 186 3.96 9.28 -11.45
C TYR A 186 2.45 9.16 -11.20
N ARG A 187 1.80 10.16 -10.59
CA ARG A 187 0.38 10.07 -10.16
C ARG A 187 -0.60 9.84 -11.32
N ASP A 188 -0.23 10.28 -12.52
CA ASP A 188 -1.01 10.20 -13.74
C ASP A 188 -0.60 9.01 -14.62
N GLU A 189 0.34 8.17 -14.17
CA GLU A 189 0.76 6.99 -14.92
C GLU A 189 -0.36 5.95 -15.02
N HIS A 190 -0.37 5.22 -16.13
CA HIS A 190 -1.41 4.23 -16.45
C HIS A 190 -0.90 2.79 -16.53
N LEU A 191 0.42 2.56 -16.37
CA LEU A 191 0.99 1.22 -16.44
C LEU A 191 0.45 0.36 -15.28
N PRO A 192 -0.21 -0.78 -15.56
CA PRO A 192 -0.84 -1.61 -14.52
C PRO A 192 0.16 -2.43 -13.71
N THR A 193 1.45 -2.21 -13.92
CA THR A 193 2.54 -2.97 -13.35
C THR A 193 3.43 -2.08 -12.50
N PHE A 194 4.08 -2.71 -11.52
CA PHE A 194 5.11 -2.05 -10.72
C PHE A 194 6.48 -2.25 -11.38
N ASN A 195 7.31 -1.21 -11.43
CA ASN A 195 8.70 -1.33 -11.83
C ASN A 195 9.57 -1.62 -10.59
N PRO A 196 10.20 -2.80 -10.47
CA PRO A 196 11.05 -3.14 -9.32
C PRO A 196 12.19 -2.13 -9.06
N GLU A 197 12.67 -1.46 -10.10
CA GLU A 197 13.71 -0.43 -10.03
C GLU A 197 13.23 0.89 -9.42
N ASP A 198 11.93 1.08 -9.24
CA ASP A 198 11.37 2.24 -8.53
C ASP A 198 11.85 2.37 -7.10
N TRP A 199 12.37 1.28 -6.56
CA TRP A 199 12.94 1.19 -5.22
C TRP A 199 14.48 1.22 -5.22
N ARG A 200 15.14 0.98 -6.37
CA ARG A 200 16.60 0.74 -6.43
C ARG A 200 17.46 2.00 -6.61
N TYR A 201 16.88 3.15 -6.94
CA TYR A 201 17.65 4.38 -7.16
C TYR A 201 17.52 5.31 -5.97
N TYR A 202 18.46 5.17 -5.01
CA TYR A 202 19.13 6.22 -4.23
C TYR A 202 20.02 5.49 -3.21
N THR A 203 21.06 4.83 -3.70
CA THR A 203 22.22 4.53 -2.85
C THR A 203 23.04 5.81 -2.78
N GLU A 204 23.64 6.11 -1.63
CA GLU A 204 24.34 7.37 -1.31
C GLU A 204 25.42 7.78 -2.34
N ASP A 205 25.82 6.87 -3.24
CA ASP A 205 26.80 7.12 -4.30
C ASP A 205 26.28 8.00 -5.46
N GLU A 206 24.96 8.22 -5.60
CA GLU A 206 24.39 9.09 -6.64
C GLU A 206 24.17 10.55 -6.22
N TYR A 207 24.47 10.91 -4.96
CA TYR A 207 24.42 12.31 -4.50
C TYR A 207 25.40 13.25 -5.24
N ASP A 208 26.42 12.71 -5.93
CA ASP A 208 27.29 13.48 -6.82
C ASP A 208 26.72 13.67 -8.24
N SER A 209 25.56 13.08 -8.55
CA SER A 209 24.95 13.15 -9.89
C SER A 209 23.76 14.11 -10.02
N GLU A 210 23.38 14.82 -8.94
CA GLU A 210 22.37 15.89 -8.98
C GLU A 210 22.75 17.09 -9.88
N GLN A 211 23.97 17.10 -10.46
CA GLN A 211 24.32 18.02 -11.55
C GLN A 211 23.82 17.58 -12.94
N ASN A 212 23.22 16.40 -13.11
CA ASN A 212 22.85 15.88 -14.43
C ASN A 212 21.35 15.88 -14.75
N ILE A 213 20.48 16.28 -13.81
CA ILE A 213 19.04 16.49 -14.09
C ILE A 213 18.75 17.94 -14.54
N ALA A 214 19.74 18.85 -14.46
CA ALA A 214 19.63 20.21 -14.97
C ALA A 214 19.86 20.35 -16.49
N ASN A 215 20.20 19.26 -17.21
CA ASN A 215 20.50 19.27 -18.66
C ASN A 215 19.61 18.34 -19.49
N HIS A 216 18.47 17.88 -18.98
CA HIS A 216 17.42 17.35 -19.86
C HIS A 216 16.52 18.50 -20.29
N ASP A 217 17.01 19.23 -21.29
CA ASP A 217 16.23 20.14 -22.12
C ASP A 217 14.98 19.42 -22.62
N TRP A 218 13.85 19.74 -21.99
CA TRP A 218 12.52 19.39 -22.50
C TRP A 218 11.97 20.47 -23.45
N ASP A 219 12.86 21.24 -24.08
CA ASP A 219 12.51 22.25 -25.09
C ASP A 219 12.99 21.79 -26.48
N GLU A 220 12.38 20.73 -27.02
CA GLU A 220 12.33 20.55 -28.47
C GLU A 220 11.20 21.44 -29.02
N THR A 221 11.51 22.74 -29.15
CA THR A 221 10.75 23.61 -30.05
C THR A 221 11.01 23.11 -31.48
N PRO A 222 9.99 22.80 -32.29
CA PRO A 222 10.22 22.40 -33.68
C PRO A 222 10.76 23.61 -34.44
N GLU A 223 12.00 23.54 -34.93
CA GLU A 223 12.52 24.51 -35.88
C GLU A 223 11.66 24.46 -37.16
N GLU A 224 11.00 25.57 -37.46
CA GLU A 224 10.30 25.79 -38.73
C GLU A 224 11.35 25.79 -39.87
N ASP A 225 11.34 24.72 -40.67
CA ASP A 225 12.09 24.67 -41.93
C ASP A 225 11.45 25.62 -42.95
N HIS A 226 11.96 26.85 -42.99
CA HIS A 226 11.73 27.78 -44.09
C HIS A 226 12.78 27.61 -45.18
N SER A 227 12.74 26.49 -45.89
CA SER A 227 13.33 26.33 -47.21
C SER A 227 12.50 25.28 -47.97
N GLN A 228 11.77 25.58 -49.05
CA GLN A 228 12.23 26.13 -50.32
C GLN A 228 10.99 26.59 -51.11
N LEU A 229 11.04 27.81 -51.65
CA LEU A 229 10.14 28.24 -52.73
C LEU A 229 10.69 27.68 -54.05
N PRO A 230 9.91 26.94 -54.86
CA PRO A 230 10.28 26.70 -56.23
C PRO A 230 10.06 27.99 -57.03
N THR A 231 11.15 28.49 -57.62
CA THR A 231 11.10 29.45 -58.72
C THR A 231 10.80 28.67 -59.99
N LEU A 232 9.62 28.87 -60.57
CA LEU A 232 9.29 29.01 -62.01
C LEU A 232 7.78 28.93 -62.23
#